data_AF-A0A6J1N9L3-F1
#
_entry.id   AF-A0A6J1N9L3-F1
#
_cell.length_a   1.000
_cell.length_b   1.000
_cell.length_c   1.000
_cell.angle_alpha   90.00
_cell.angle_beta   90.00
_cell.angle_gamma   90.00
#
_symmetry.space_group_name_H-M   'P 1'
#
loop_
_entity.id
_entity.type
_entity.pdbx_description
1 polymer ?
#
loop_
_entity_poly.entity_id
_entity_poly.type
_entity_poly.pdbx_seq_one_letter_code
_entity_poly.pdbx_strand_id
1 'polypeptide(L)'
;MSLVGKKCESISLLEPNRDEILRSEVTPDDVLRLDKITDTYLCSPEANVYDIDFTRFKIRDLETGTVLFEIAKPPTDFSVDNEGTEDVPEEPLDPNAGRFVRYQFTPQFLKLKTVGATVEFTVGARPVNHFRMIEKHFFRDTLLKTFDFEFGFCIPFSRNTCEHIYEFPSLPPDLVEEMIAAPFETCSDSFYFVDNNLVMHNKADYAYNGGINN
;
A
#
# COMPACT_ATOMS: atom_id res chain seq x y z
N MET A 1 -61.17 -22.72 -13.26
CA MET A 1 -60.98 -22.12 -11.93
C MET A 1 -59.53 -21.67 -11.86
N SER A 2 -59.32 -20.37 -11.66
CA SER A 2 -58.01 -19.72 -11.55
C SER A 2 -57.47 -19.93 -10.14
N LEU A 3 -56.21 -20.37 -10.00
CA LEU A 3 -55.46 -20.25 -8.74
C LEU A 3 -54.03 -19.76 -9.06
N VAL A 4 -53.96 -18.45 -8.92
CA VAL A 4 -52.83 -17.52 -8.81
C VAL A 4 -51.60 -18.13 -8.12
N GLY A 5 -50.45 -18.02 -8.79
CA GLY A 5 -49.13 -18.32 -8.23
C GLY A 5 -48.74 -17.33 -7.14
N LYS A 6 -48.21 -17.86 -6.03
CA LYS A 6 -47.59 -17.07 -4.96
C LYS A 6 -46.33 -16.38 -5.50
N LYS A 7 -46.39 -15.06 -5.58
CA LYS A 7 -45.25 -14.18 -5.85
C LYS A 7 -44.39 -14.19 -4.58
N CYS A 8 -43.17 -14.72 -4.69
CA CYS A 8 -42.15 -14.58 -3.67
C CYS A 8 -41.74 -13.10 -3.63
N GLU A 9 -41.96 -12.42 -2.52
CA GLU A 9 -41.50 -11.05 -2.32
C GLU A 9 -39.97 -11.05 -2.23
N SER A 10 -39.34 -10.58 -3.29
CA SER A 10 -37.91 -10.26 -3.31
C SER A 10 -37.67 -9.08 -2.37
N ILE A 11 -36.99 -9.35 -1.25
CA ILE A 11 -36.39 -8.32 -0.39
C ILE A 11 -35.34 -7.62 -1.25
N SER A 12 -35.65 -6.40 -1.70
CA SER A 12 -34.68 -5.51 -2.31
C SER A 12 -33.75 -5.01 -1.21
N LEU A 13 -32.61 -5.69 -1.03
CA LEU A 13 -31.46 -5.09 -0.36
C LEU A 13 -31.00 -3.96 -1.27
N LEU A 14 -31.26 -2.73 -0.82
CA LEU A 14 -30.74 -1.52 -1.43
C LEU A 14 -29.22 -1.64 -1.50
N GLU A 15 -28.68 -1.73 -2.71
CA GLU A 15 -27.26 -1.55 -2.95
C GLU A 15 -26.90 -0.14 -2.46
N PRO A 16 -25.91 0.03 -1.55
CA PRO A 16 -25.47 1.36 -1.19
C PRO A 16 -24.90 2.03 -2.44
N ASN A 17 -25.38 3.24 -2.68
CA ASN A 17 -25.08 4.06 -3.84
C ASN A 17 -23.55 4.24 -3.96
N ARG A 18 -22.96 3.84 -5.09
CA ARG A 18 -21.50 3.90 -5.35
C ARG A 18 -20.88 5.29 -5.16
N ASP A 19 -21.71 6.34 -5.14
CA ASP A 19 -21.29 7.74 -5.01
C ASP A 19 -21.28 8.28 -3.56
N GLU A 20 -21.72 7.51 -2.56
CA GLU A 20 -21.76 7.98 -1.15
C GLU A 20 -20.40 7.88 -0.43
N ILE A 21 -19.44 7.14 -0.99
CA ILE A 21 -18.08 7.00 -0.44
C ILE A 21 -17.25 8.29 -0.65
N LEU A 22 -17.71 9.23 -1.49
CA LEU A 22 -16.97 10.44 -1.84
C LEU A 22 -17.05 11.58 -0.81
N ARG A 23 -17.64 11.38 0.38
CA ARG A 23 -17.68 12.41 1.44
C ARG A 23 -17.49 11.93 2.88
N SER A 24 -17.29 10.64 3.11
CA SER A 24 -16.92 10.12 4.44
C SER A 24 -15.41 9.90 4.48
N GLU A 25 -14.74 10.47 5.48
CA GLU A 25 -13.32 10.18 5.74
C GLU A 25 -13.12 8.66 5.85
N VAL A 26 -12.25 8.10 5.02
CA VAL A 26 -11.97 6.65 5.00
C VAL A 26 -11.30 6.26 6.32
N THR A 27 -11.89 5.28 7.01
CA THR A 27 -11.40 4.80 8.31
C THR A 27 -10.64 3.47 8.19
N PRO A 28 -9.87 3.07 9.22
CA PRO A 28 -9.24 1.74 9.27
C PRO A 28 -10.24 0.59 9.09
N ASP A 29 -11.43 0.71 9.68
CA ASP A 29 -12.46 -0.32 9.61
C ASP A 29 -13.00 -0.50 8.19
N ASP A 30 -13.05 0.58 7.39
CA ASP A 30 -13.49 0.52 6.00
C ASP A 30 -12.51 -0.27 5.15
N VAL A 31 -11.20 -0.03 5.30
CA VAL A 31 -10.17 -0.76 4.53
C VAL A 31 -10.00 -2.20 5.00
N LEU A 32 -10.23 -2.50 6.28
CA LEU A 32 -10.23 -3.87 6.79
C LEU A 32 -11.32 -4.72 6.15
N ARG A 33 -12.48 -4.13 5.80
CA ARG A 33 -13.59 -4.83 5.13
C ARG A 33 -13.38 -5.03 3.62
N LEU A 34 -12.39 -4.38 3.00
CA LEU A 34 -12.10 -4.58 1.59
C LEU A 34 -11.70 -6.03 1.31
N ASP A 35 -12.34 -6.63 0.32
CA ASP A 35 -12.08 -7.98 -0.17
C ASP A 35 -11.30 -7.99 -1.50
N LYS A 36 -11.06 -6.81 -2.08
CA LYS A 36 -10.37 -6.61 -3.36
C LYS A 36 -9.41 -5.42 -3.30
N ILE A 37 -8.47 -5.41 -4.24
CA ILE A 37 -7.64 -4.24 -4.54
C ILE A 37 -8.54 -3.07 -4.95
N THR A 38 -8.22 -1.84 -4.55
CA THR A 38 -9.01 -0.68 -4.98
C THR A 38 -8.66 -0.29 -6.42
N ASP A 39 -9.67 0.13 -7.19
CA ASP A 39 -9.47 0.60 -8.57
C ASP A 39 -8.71 1.94 -8.61
N THR A 40 -8.91 2.78 -7.60
CA THR A 40 -8.32 4.13 -7.52
C THR A 40 -7.74 4.41 -6.14
N TYR A 41 -6.97 5.50 -6.01
CA TYR A 41 -6.53 5.97 -4.71
C TYR A 41 -7.71 6.49 -3.88
N LEU A 42 -7.80 6.06 -2.62
CA LEU A 42 -8.82 6.50 -1.66
C LEU A 42 -8.55 7.86 -0.98
N CYS A 43 -7.39 8.47 -1.22
CA CYS A 43 -7.09 9.83 -0.78
C CYS A 43 -6.20 10.56 -1.79
N SER A 44 -6.33 11.88 -1.85
CA SER A 44 -5.46 12.74 -2.64
C SER A 44 -4.12 12.96 -1.93
N PRO A 45 -3.05 13.36 -2.65
CA PRO A 45 -1.76 13.68 -2.04
C PRO A 45 -1.86 14.77 -0.96
N GLU A 46 -2.79 15.72 -1.12
CA GLU A 46 -3.02 16.83 -0.17
C GLU A 46 -3.58 16.35 1.18
N ALA A 47 -4.08 15.11 1.27
CA ALA A 47 -4.47 14.51 2.55
C ALA A 47 -3.28 14.31 3.50
N ASN A 48 -2.05 14.26 2.98
CA ASN A 48 -0.82 14.18 3.75
C ASN A 48 -0.44 15.54 4.39
N VAL A 49 -1.31 16.06 5.25
CA VAL A 49 -1.11 17.35 5.95
C VAL A 49 0.01 17.33 7.01
N TYR A 50 0.66 16.18 7.18
CA TYR A 50 1.73 15.94 8.16
C TYR A 50 3.12 15.93 7.50
N ASP A 51 3.20 16.10 6.18
CA ASP A 51 4.41 16.01 5.37
C ASP A 51 5.21 14.72 5.67
N ILE A 52 4.49 13.59 5.78
CA ILE A 52 5.12 12.28 5.96
C ILE A 52 5.78 11.90 4.63
N ASP A 53 7.09 11.70 4.64
CA ASP A 53 7.85 11.32 3.45
C ASP A 53 8.74 10.12 3.69
N PHE A 54 8.50 9.03 2.96
CA PHE A 54 9.33 7.82 3.01
C PHE A 54 10.60 8.02 2.19
N THR A 55 11.74 8.01 2.87
CA THR A 55 13.06 8.32 2.29
C THR A 55 13.90 7.08 2.04
N ARG A 56 13.67 5.99 2.77
CA ARG A 56 14.35 4.70 2.54
C ARG A 56 13.44 3.55 2.88
N PHE A 57 13.52 2.50 2.07
CA PHE A 57 12.85 1.23 2.30
C PHE A 57 13.79 0.08 2.00
N LYS A 58 13.92 -0.84 2.95
CA LYS A 58 14.82 -2.00 2.86
C LYS A 58 14.11 -3.24 3.37
N ILE A 59 14.10 -4.30 2.57
CA ILE A 59 13.59 -5.62 2.97
C ILE A 59 14.78 -6.55 3.15
N ARG A 60 14.84 -7.26 4.28
CA ARG A 60 15.77 -8.37 4.51
C ARG A 60 15.06 -9.65 4.93
N ASP A 61 15.61 -10.78 4.53
CA ASP A 61 15.27 -12.06 5.12
C ASP A 61 15.80 -12.12 6.56
N LEU A 62 14.94 -12.42 7.53
CA LEU A 62 15.33 -12.51 8.94
C LEU A 62 16.04 -13.82 9.28
N GLU A 63 15.87 -14.88 8.51
CA GLU A 63 16.56 -16.15 8.74
C GLU A 63 18.03 -16.07 8.29
N THR A 64 18.30 -15.47 7.12
CA THR A 64 19.66 -15.38 6.55
C THR A 64 20.34 -14.03 6.70
N GLY A 65 19.59 -12.96 6.97
CA GLY A 65 20.09 -11.59 6.95
C GLY A 65 20.28 -10.99 5.55
N THR A 66 19.96 -11.74 4.49
CA THR A 66 20.13 -11.29 3.11
C THR A 66 19.21 -10.10 2.80
N VAL A 67 19.75 -9.02 2.24
CA VAL A 67 18.96 -7.89 1.74
C VAL A 67 18.32 -8.30 0.42
N LEU A 68 16.99 -8.32 0.40
CA LEU A 68 16.17 -8.74 -0.75
C LEU A 68 15.82 -7.57 -1.65
N PHE A 69 15.69 -6.38 -1.06
CA PHE A 69 15.36 -5.15 -1.76
C PHE A 69 15.83 -3.95 -0.94
N GLU A 70 16.29 -2.91 -1.62
CA GLU A 70 16.58 -1.63 -1.00
C GLU A 70 16.38 -0.50 -2.01
N ILE A 71 15.69 0.55 -1.57
CA ILE A 71 15.56 1.80 -2.30
C ILE A 71 15.73 2.96 -1.31
N ALA A 72 16.44 3.99 -1.73
CA ALA A 72 16.55 5.25 -1.02
C ALA A 72 16.25 6.38 -1.99
N LYS A 73 15.44 7.34 -1.56
CA LYS A 73 15.34 8.62 -2.25
C LYS A 73 16.70 9.31 -2.17
N PRO A 74 17.15 9.99 -3.23
CA PRO A 74 18.32 10.85 -3.12
C PRO A 74 18.08 11.88 -2.02
N PRO A 75 19.12 12.28 -1.26
CA PRO A 75 18.96 13.27 -0.21
C PRO A 75 18.43 14.57 -0.81
N THR A 76 17.20 14.94 -0.44
CA THR A 76 16.69 16.28 -0.61
C THR A 76 17.32 17.13 0.48
N ASP A 77 18.41 17.83 0.15
CA ASP A 77 19.05 18.74 1.09
C ASP A 77 18.04 19.78 1.56
N PHE A 78 17.72 19.77 2.86
CA PHE A 78 16.98 20.83 3.54
C PHE A 78 17.86 22.08 3.61
N SER A 79 17.98 22.81 2.50
CA SER A 79 18.48 24.19 2.30
C SER A 79 19.22 24.27 0.97
N VAL A 80 18.66 24.98 -0.03
CA VAL A 80 19.14 26.28 -0.53
C VAL A 80 18.05 26.83 -1.46
N ASP A 81 17.63 28.07 -1.26
CA ASP A 81 16.94 28.86 -2.28
C ASP A 81 17.82 28.87 -3.54
N ASN A 82 17.43 28.12 -4.58
CA ASN A 82 18.13 28.16 -5.85
C ASN A 82 17.28 28.95 -6.86
N GLU A 83 17.41 30.27 -6.79
CA GLU A 83 17.08 31.14 -7.90
C GLU A 83 17.99 30.80 -9.09
N GLY A 84 17.45 30.16 -10.12
CA GLY A 84 18.03 30.22 -11.47
C GLY A 84 18.04 28.91 -12.26
N THR A 85 17.52 29.02 -13.50
CA THR A 85 17.72 28.15 -14.69
C THR A 85 17.04 26.77 -14.65
N GLU A 86 16.25 26.32 -15.61
CA GLU A 86 16.01 26.69 -17.01
C GLU A 86 14.67 26.04 -17.46
N ASP A 87 14.02 26.63 -18.47
CA ASP A 87 12.79 26.15 -19.10
C ASP A 87 12.85 24.68 -19.55
N VAL A 88 12.42 23.76 -18.67
CA VAL A 88 11.96 22.42 -19.06
C VAL A 88 10.44 22.54 -19.23
N PRO A 89 9.84 22.05 -20.33
CA PRO A 89 8.39 22.00 -20.42
C PRO A 89 7.88 21.25 -19.18
N GLU A 90 7.12 21.95 -18.33
CA GLU A 90 6.40 21.32 -17.21
C GLU A 90 5.41 20.33 -17.83
N GLU A 91 5.86 19.10 -18.13
CA GLU A 91 4.93 18.00 -18.20
C GLU A 91 4.18 18.00 -16.87
N PRO A 92 2.84 17.88 -16.88
CA PRO A 92 2.08 17.88 -15.65
C PRO A 92 2.67 16.79 -14.75
N LEU A 93 3.35 17.20 -13.68
CA LEU A 93 3.89 16.30 -12.67
C LEU A 93 2.72 15.44 -12.22
N ASP A 94 2.78 14.14 -12.50
CA ASP A 94 1.74 13.21 -12.07
C ASP A 94 1.57 13.39 -10.55
N PRO A 95 0.39 13.81 -10.06
CA PRO A 95 0.16 13.99 -8.64
C PRO A 95 0.38 12.69 -7.84
N ASN A 96 0.36 11.54 -8.52
CA ASN A 96 0.62 10.24 -7.92
C ASN A 96 2.05 9.73 -8.14
N ALA A 97 2.95 10.56 -8.67
CA ALA A 97 4.36 10.22 -8.83
C ALA A 97 4.95 9.74 -7.50
N GLY A 98 5.46 8.50 -7.48
CA GLY A 98 6.04 7.88 -6.29
C GLY A 98 5.07 7.16 -5.34
N ARG A 99 3.75 7.17 -5.61
CA ARG A 99 2.75 6.39 -4.84
C ARG A 99 2.56 4.95 -5.36
N PHE A 100 3.18 4.62 -6.48
CA PHE A 100 3.18 3.29 -7.07
C PHE A 100 4.59 2.70 -7.14
N VAL A 101 4.76 1.46 -6.70
CA VAL A 101 6.05 0.74 -6.78
C VAL A 101 5.86 -0.61 -7.46
N ARG A 102 6.70 -0.90 -8.46
CA ARG A 102 6.75 -2.20 -9.12
C ARG A 102 7.92 -3.02 -8.60
N TYR A 103 7.62 -4.14 -7.96
CA TYR A 103 8.63 -5.03 -7.39
C TYR A 103 8.94 -6.20 -8.32
N GLN A 104 10.23 -6.52 -8.42
CA GLN A 104 10.71 -7.65 -9.18
C GLN A 104 11.54 -8.55 -8.25
N PHE A 105 10.91 -9.65 -7.86
CA PHE A 105 11.47 -10.65 -6.96
C PHE A 105 11.74 -11.97 -7.67
N THR A 106 12.53 -12.82 -7.02
CA THR A 106 12.77 -14.20 -7.47
C THR A 106 11.73 -15.15 -6.88
N PRO A 107 11.55 -16.37 -7.43
CA PRO A 107 10.63 -17.36 -6.89
C PRO A 107 10.91 -17.74 -5.43
N GLN A 108 12.16 -17.58 -5.00
CA GLN A 108 12.59 -17.90 -3.64
C GLN A 108 11.92 -16.98 -2.60
N PHE A 109 11.50 -15.77 -2.99
CA PHE A 109 10.81 -14.82 -2.12
C PHE A 109 9.52 -15.41 -1.52
N LEU A 110 8.75 -16.15 -2.33
CA LEU A 110 7.50 -16.79 -1.89
C LEU A 110 7.70 -17.96 -0.91
N LYS A 111 8.95 -18.40 -0.71
CA LYS A 111 9.29 -19.48 0.25
C LYS A 111 9.78 -18.94 1.59
N LEU A 112 9.98 -17.63 1.70
CA LEU A 112 10.40 -17.00 2.95
C LEU A 112 9.28 -17.08 3.98
N LYS A 113 9.65 -17.28 5.25
CA LYS A 113 8.67 -17.28 6.36
C LYS A 113 8.51 -15.89 6.96
N THR A 114 9.62 -15.20 7.11
CA THR A 114 9.70 -13.94 7.84
C THR A 114 10.68 -12.99 7.19
N VAL A 115 10.23 -11.77 6.89
CA VAL A 115 11.08 -10.70 6.42
C VAL A 115 10.95 -9.48 7.32
N GLY A 116 12.06 -8.74 7.47
CA GLY A 116 12.08 -7.47 8.17
C GLY A 116 12.12 -6.35 7.14
N ALA A 117 11.14 -5.46 7.18
CA ALA A 117 11.10 -4.27 6.35
C ALA A 117 11.46 -3.04 7.19
N THR A 118 12.64 -2.48 6.97
CA THR A 118 13.07 -1.23 7.57
C THR A 118 12.59 -0.06 6.70
N VAL A 119 11.83 0.85 7.29
CA VAL A 119 11.39 2.11 6.68
C VAL A 119 12.05 3.28 7.40
N GLU A 120 12.59 4.24 6.63
CA GLU A 120 13.00 5.53 7.14
C GLU A 120 12.13 6.60 6.51
N PHE A 121 11.63 7.53 7.34
CA PHE A 121 10.72 8.57 6.88
C PHE A 121 10.89 9.85 7.70
N THR A 122 10.58 10.99 7.09
CA THR A 122 10.53 12.29 7.77
C THR A 122 9.09 12.67 8.07
N VAL A 123 8.91 13.53 9.07
CA VAL A 123 7.64 14.13 9.46
C VAL A 123 7.82 15.65 9.51
N GLY A 124 6.81 16.38 9.02
CA GLY A 124 6.79 17.84 9.04
C GLY A 124 6.54 18.45 10.41
N ALA A 125 5.94 19.64 10.40
CA ALA A 125 5.76 20.46 11.60
C ALA A 125 4.71 19.92 12.59
N ARG A 126 3.75 19.13 12.09
CA ARG A 126 2.62 18.64 12.90
C ARG A 126 3.02 17.33 13.60
N PRO A 127 2.69 17.17 14.89
CA PRO A 127 2.86 15.90 15.56
C PRO A 127 1.96 14.84 14.94
N VAL A 128 2.50 13.64 14.75
CA VAL A 128 1.77 12.49 14.23
C VAL A 128 1.52 11.53 15.37
N ASN A 129 0.24 11.35 15.72
CA ASN A 129 -0.19 10.42 16.75
C ASN A 129 -0.85 9.20 16.12
N HIS A 130 -0.71 8.05 16.79
CA HIS A 130 -1.33 6.79 16.37
C HIS A 130 -1.09 6.47 14.89
N PHE A 131 0.14 6.70 14.41
CA PHE A 131 0.47 6.43 13.03
C PHE A 131 0.39 4.93 12.78
N ARG A 132 -0.45 4.53 11.83
CA ARG A 132 -0.79 3.13 11.56
C ARG A 132 -0.77 2.87 10.07
N MET A 133 -0.29 1.70 9.66
CA MET A 133 -0.38 1.23 8.29
C MET A 133 -1.13 -0.09 8.23
N ILE A 134 -2.13 -0.14 7.36
CA ILE A 134 -2.81 -1.38 6.98
C ILE A 134 -2.41 -1.68 5.54
N GLU A 135 -1.79 -2.83 5.32
CA GLU A 135 -1.34 -3.27 4.00
C GLU A 135 -2.03 -4.58 3.62
N LYS A 136 -2.68 -4.60 2.46
CA LYS A 136 -3.43 -5.76 1.97
C LYS A 136 -2.81 -6.25 0.67
N HIS A 137 -2.49 -7.54 0.61
CA HIS A 137 -1.92 -8.20 -0.56
C HIS A 137 -2.96 -9.10 -1.20
N PHE A 138 -3.09 -9.02 -2.52
CA PHE A 138 -4.03 -9.79 -3.32
C PHE A 138 -3.30 -10.48 -4.46
N PHE A 139 -3.73 -11.68 -4.81
CA PHE A 139 -3.46 -12.27 -6.12
C PHE A 139 -4.77 -12.34 -6.88
N ARG A 140 -4.89 -11.57 -7.97
CA ARG A 140 -6.16 -11.32 -8.65
C ARG A 140 -7.22 -10.84 -7.64
N ASP A 141 -8.36 -11.53 -7.56
CA ASP A 141 -9.46 -11.23 -6.63
C ASP A 141 -9.34 -11.94 -5.27
N THR A 142 -8.20 -12.59 -4.96
CA THR A 142 -8.03 -13.34 -3.71
C THR A 142 -7.10 -12.61 -2.74
N LEU A 143 -7.61 -12.27 -1.56
CA LEU A 143 -6.80 -11.76 -0.46
C LEU A 143 -5.80 -12.81 0.03
N LEU A 144 -4.51 -12.51 -0.07
CA LEU A 144 -3.42 -13.35 0.42
C LEU A 144 -3.18 -13.11 1.91
N LYS A 145 -3.04 -11.84 2.30
CA LYS A 145 -2.73 -11.44 3.67
C LYS A 145 -3.07 -9.98 3.90
N THR A 146 -3.47 -9.67 5.13
CA THR A 146 -3.50 -8.30 5.66
C THR A 146 -2.45 -8.18 6.74
N PHE A 147 -1.63 -7.14 6.63
CA PHE A 147 -0.69 -6.70 7.64
C PHE A 147 -1.20 -5.40 8.25
N ASP A 148 -1.04 -5.27 9.56
CA ASP A 148 -1.56 -4.15 10.32
C ASP A 148 -0.52 -3.77 11.37
N PHE A 149 0.12 -2.63 11.14
CA PHE A 149 1.27 -2.18 11.91
C PHE A 149 1.01 -0.79 12.51
N GLU A 150 1.36 -0.65 13.77
CA GLU A 150 1.39 0.65 14.45
C GLU A 150 2.83 1.14 14.56
N PHE A 151 3.09 2.33 14.01
CA PHE A 151 4.34 3.05 14.23
C PHE A 151 4.33 3.78 15.58
N GLY A 152 3.14 4.22 16.03
CA GLY A 152 2.95 4.98 17.26
C GLY A 152 3.12 6.50 17.06
N PHE A 153 3.79 7.16 18.01
CA PHE A 153 4.02 8.60 17.97
C PHE A 153 5.28 8.94 17.17
N CYS A 154 5.18 9.87 16.23
CA CYS A 154 6.33 10.39 15.48
C CYS A 154 6.61 11.85 15.87
N ILE A 155 7.88 12.13 16.17
CA ILE A 155 8.32 13.44 16.63
C ILE A 155 8.23 14.44 15.45
N PRO A 156 7.68 15.66 15.64
CA PRO A 156 7.72 16.70 14.62
C PRO A 156 9.14 17.05 14.16
N PHE A 157 9.31 17.47 12.91
CA PHE A 157 10.59 17.88 12.31
C PHE A 157 11.71 16.86 12.53
N SER A 158 11.38 15.58 12.46
CA SER A 158 12.33 14.51 12.76
C SER A 158 12.36 13.47 11.65
N ARG A 159 13.46 12.73 11.63
CA ARG A 159 13.61 11.52 10.84
C ARG A 159 13.39 10.32 11.75
N ASN A 160 12.47 9.46 11.36
CA ASN A 160 12.06 8.28 12.09
C ASN A 160 12.51 7.03 11.33
N THR A 161 12.77 5.97 12.08
CA THR A 161 13.06 4.65 11.53
C THR A 161 12.19 3.63 12.23
N CYS A 162 11.49 2.81 11.45
CA CYS A 162 10.69 1.71 11.96
C CYS A 162 11.08 0.43 11.23
N GLU A 163 10.94 -0.70 11.91
CA GLU A 163 11.09 -2.02 11.31
C GLU A 163 9.82 -2.82 11.54
N HIS A 164 9.16 -3.18 10.44
CA HIS A 164 8.01 -4.06 10.45
C HIS A 164 8.45 -5.48 10.17
N ILE A 165 7.93 -6.42 10.96
CA ILE A 165 8.20 -7.85 10.80
C ILE A 165 7.00 -8.45 10.07
N TYR A 166 7.23 -8.92 8.86
CA TYR A 166 6.24 -9.56 8.03
C TYR A 166 6.35 -11.07 8.19
N GLU A 167 5.30 -11.69 8.74
CA GLU A 167 5.12 -13.13 8.76
C GLU A 167 4.29 -13.56 7.54
N PHE A 168 4.94 -14.22 6.60
CA PHE A 168 4.30 -14.64 5.36
C PHE A 168 3.31 -15.77 5.60
N PRO A 169 2.16 -15.78 4.90
CA PRO A 169 1.23 -16.90 4.95
C PRO A 169 1.88 -18.14 4.33
N SER A 170 1.46 -19.33 4.77
CA SER A 170 1.76 -20.56 4.04
C SER A 170 0.89 -20.62 2.80
N LEU A 171 1.52 -20.45 1.63
CA LEU A 171 0.83 -20.49 0.34
C LEU A 171 0.82 -21.93 -0.21
N PRO A 172 -0.31 -22.41 -0.78
CA PRO A 172 -0.35 -23.67 -1.50
C PRO A 172 0.64 -23.70 -2.67
N PRO A 173 1.29 -24.85 -2.97
CA PRO A 173 2.25 -24.95 -4.07
C PRO A 173 1.68 -24.49 -5.42
N ASP A 174 0.46 -24.91 -5.75
CA ASP A 174 -0.20 -24.54 -7.02
C ASP A 174 -0.38 -23.02 -7.14
N LEU A 175 -0.75 -22.35 -6.04
CA LEU A 175 -0.88 -20.89 -5.99
C LEU A 175 0.48 -20.20 -6.18
N VAL A 176 1.54 -20.74 -5.58
CA VAL A 176 2.91 -20.22 -5.77
C VAL A 176 3.32 -20.31 -7.24
N GLU A 177 3.04 -21.42 -7.91
CA GLU A 177 3.31 -21.59 -9.34
C GLU A 177 2.53 -20.59 -10.19
N GLU A 178 1.24 -20.38 -9.89
CA GLU A 178 0.42 -19.36 -10.57
C GLU A 178 0.99 -17.95 -10.38
N MET A 179 1.35 -17.56 -9.15
CA MET A 179 1.93 -16.25 -8.86
C MET A 179 3.25 -16.01 -9.58
N ILE A 180 4.06 -17.04 -9.79
CA ILE A 180 5.31 -16.96 -10.57
C ILE A 180 5.01 -16.79 -12.07
N ALA A 181 4.01 -17.51 -12.58
CA ALA A 181 3.62 -17.49 -13.99
C ALA A 181 2.86 -16.23 -14.41
N ALA A 182 2.27 -15.51 -13.46
CA ALA A 182 1.44 -14.33 -13.66
C ALA A 182 2.07 -13.07 -13.03
N PRO A 183 3.17 -12.53 -13.61
CA PRO A 183 3.82 -11.35 -13.07
C PRO A 183 2.87 -10.15 -13.05
N PHE A 184 2.92 -9.35 -11.98
CA PHE A 184 2.11 -8.15 -11.74
C PHE A 184 0.61 -8.39 -11.56
N GLU A 185 0.14 -9.64 -11.48
CA GLU A 185 -1.22 -9.97 -11.02
C GLU A 185 -1.31 -10.11 -9.49
N THR A 186 -0.16 -10.13 -8.81
CA THR A 186 -0.10 -9.89 -7.36
C THR A 186 0.04 -8.39 -7.14
N CYS A 187 -0.86 -7.81 -6.34
CA CYS A 187 -0.93 -6.39 -6.06
C CYS A 187 -1.13 -6.13 -4.56
N SER A 188 -0.82 -4.93 -4.12
CA SER A 188 -1.12 -4.49 -2.75
C SER A 188 -1.60 -3.05 -2.68
N ASP A 189 -2.39 -2.81 -1.64
CA ASP A 189 -2.75 -1.47 -1.16
C ASP A 189 -2.15 -1.27 0.23
N SER A 190 -1.39 -0.18 0.40
CA SER A 190 -0.85 0.27 1.68
C SER A 190 -1.56 1.56 2.10
N PHE A 191 -2.42 1.47 3.11
CA PHE A 191 -3.21 2.57 3.66
C PHE A 191 -2.56 3.09 4.95
N TYR A 192 -2.31 4.39 5.03
CA TYR A 192 -1.66 5.03 6.17
C TYR A 192 -2.64 5.96 6.88
N PHE A 193 -2.77 5.78 8.19
CA PHE A 193 -3.70 6.50 9.02
C PHE A 193 -2.99 7.27 10.12
N VAL A 194 -3.48 8.47 10.41
CA VAL A 194 -3.11 9.27 11.57
C VAL A 194 -4.39 9.62 12.32
N ASP A 195 -4.46 9.26 13.60
CA ASP A 195 -5.68 9.37 14.41
C ASP A 195 -6.93 8.82 13.69
N ASN A 196 -6.78 7.65 13.03
CA ASN A 196 -7.80 6.96 12.24
C ASN A 196 -8.29 7.66 10.97
N ASN A 197 -7.62 8.72 10.52
CA ASN A 197 -7.91 9.38 9.24
C ASN A 197 -6.90 8.94 8.18
N LEU A 198 -7.38 8.54 7.00
CA LEU A 198 -6.51 8.16 5.88
C LEU A 198 -5.74 9.39 5.37
N VAL A 199 -4.41 9.36 5.49
CA VAL A 199 -3.53 10.48 5.07
C VAL A 199 -2.71 10.14 3.83
N MET A 200 -2.40 8.86 3.61
CA MET A 200 -1.67 8.39 2.43
C MET A 200 -2.20 7.03 2.00
N HIS A 201 -2.12 6.77 0.71
CA HIS A 201 -2.45 5.49 0.13
C HIS A 201 -1.49 5.21 -1.02
N ASN A 202 -0.72 4.15 -0.88
CA ASN A 202 0.26 3.70 -1.87
C ASN A 202 -0.18 2.36 -2.44
N LYS A 203 0.27 2.07 -3.66
CA LYS A 203 -0.03 0.85 -4.40
C LYS A 203 1.26 0.18 -4.85
N ALA A 204 1.22 -1.14 -4.99
CA ALA A 204 2.31 -1.87 -5.61
C ALA A 204 1.84 -3.07 -6.40
N ASP A 205 2.66 -3.51 -7.34
CA ASP A 205 2.53 -4.80 -8.01
C ASP A 205 3.84 -5.59 -7.91
N TYR A 206 3.72 -6.92 -8.04
CA TYR A 206 4.80 -7.85 -7.76
C TYR A 206 4.95 -8.87 -8.88
N ALA A 207 6.19 -9.07 -9.32
CA ALA A 207 6.59 -10.22 -10.12
C ALA A 207 7.53 -11.12 -9.33
N TYR A 208 7.37 -12.44 -9.47
CA TYR A 208 8.21 -13.44 -8.78
C TYR A 208 9.01 -14.30 -9.75
N ASN A 209 9.06 -13.94 -11.03
CA ASN A 209 9.75 -14.70 -12.09
C ASN A 209 11.26 -14.41 -12.19
N GLY A 210 11.82 -13.61 -11.28
CA GLY A 210 13.24 -13.23 -11.32
C GLY A 210 13.62 -12.34 -12.51
N GLY A 211 12.66 -11.65 -13.13
CA GLY A 211 12.91 -10.78 -14.28
C GLY A 211 13.09 -11.51 -15.61
N ILE A 212 12.75 -12.81 -15.66
CA ILE A 212 12.74 -13.57 -16.92
C ILE A 212 11.46 -13.21 -17.68
N ASN A 213 11.59 -12.38 -18.71
CA ASN A 213 10.51 -12.21 -19.69
C ASN A 213 10.48 -13.50 -20.53
N ASN A 214 9.44 -14.32 -20.35
CA ASN A 214 9.13 -15.40 -21.30
C ASN A 214 8.54 -14.82 -22.58
#